data_AF-A0A287DE46-F1
#
_entry.id   AF-A0A287DE46-F1
#
_cell.length_a   1.000
_cell.length_b   1.000
_cell.length_c   1.000
_cell.angle_alpha   90.00
_cell.angle_beta   90.00
_cell.angle_gamma   90.00
#
_symmetry.space_group_name_H-M   'P 1'
#
loop_
_entity.id
_entity.type
_entity.pdbx_description
1 polymer ?
#
loop_
_entity_poly.entity_id
_entity_poly.type
_entity_poly.pdbx_seq_one_letter_code
_entity_poly.pdbx_strand_id
1 'polypeptide(L)'
;MNGEADCPTDLEMAAPKGQDRWSQEDMLTLLECMKNNLPSNDSSKFKTTESHMDWEKVAFKDFSGDMCKLKWVEISNEVRKFRTLTELILDAQEHVKNPYKGKKLKKHPDFPKKPLTPYFRFFMEKRAKYAKLHPEMSNLDLTKILSKKYKELPEKKKVGGGGVRGGK
;
A
#
# COMPACT_ATOMS: atom_id res chain seq x y z
N MET A 1 -22.19 -21.44 -72.09
CA MET A 1 -21.43 -20.25 -71.64
C MET A 1 -21.49 -20.28 -70.12
N ASN A 2 -20.63 -21.06 -69.47
CA ASN A 2 -19.21 -20.79 -69.17
C ASN A 2 -19.05 -19.59 -68.24
N GLY A 3 -18.49 -19.82 -67.05
CA GLY A 3 -17.96 -18.76 -66.20
C GLY A 3 -17.98 -19.09 -64.71
N GLU A 4 -17.00 -19.89 -64.28
CA GLU A 4 -16.62 -20.16 -62.89
C GLU A 4 -16.45 -18.88 -62.03
N ALA A 5 -16.69 -19.01 -60.72
CA ALA A 5 -15.75 -18.55 -59.70
C ALA A 5 -16.08 -19.24 -58.38
N ASP A 6 -15.38 -20.35 -58.17
CA ASP A 6 -15.29 -21.13 -56.96
C ASP A 6 -14.31 -20.47 -55.97
N CYS A 7 -14.72 -20.40 -54.70
CA CYS A 7 -13.89 -20.32 -53.48
C CYS A 7 -13.02 -19.05 -53.21
N PRO A 8 -12.60 -18.81 -51.93
CA PRO A 8 -12.64 -19.73 -50.79
C PRO A 8 -13.34 -19.21 -49.54
N THR A 9 -13.96 -20.17 -48.87
CA THR A 9 -14.18 -20.28 -47.43
C THR A 9 -13.00 -19.68 -46.65
N ASP A 10 -13.23 -18.59 -45.94
CA ASP A 10 -12.30 -18.12 -44.91
C ASP A 10 -12.30 -19.18 -43.80
N LEU A 11 -11.31 -20.07 -43.89
CA LEU A 11 -10.82 -20.86 -42.79
C LEU A 11 -10.27 -19.89 -41.75
N GLU A 12 -11.16 -19.37 -40.89
CA GLU A 12 -10.74 -18.86 -39.60
C GLU A 12 -10.29 -20.08 -38.79
N MET A 13 -9.02 -20.43 -38.98
CA MET A 13 -8.26 -21.31 -38.11
C MET A 13 -8.21 -20.64 -36.74
N ALA A 14 -9.26 -20.83 -35.94
CA ALA A 14 -9.18 -20.68 -34.51
C ALA A 14 -8.07 -21.63 -34.05
N ALA A 15 -6.91 -21.06 -33.73
CA ALA A 15 -5.82 -21.76 -33.08
C ALA A 15 -6.40 -22.60 -31.93
N PRO A 16 -5.94 -23.85 -31.72
CA PRO A 16 -6.42 -24.65 -30.61
C PRO A 16 -6.19 -23.83 -29.35
N LYS A 17 -7.27 -23.50 -28.63
CA LYS A 17 -7.15 -22.92 -27.27
C LYS A 17 -6.23 -23.88 -26.53
N GLY A 18 -5.01 -23.40 -26.29
CA GLY A 18 -3.90 -24.23 -25.83
C GLY A 18 -4.36 -25.07 -24.66
N GLN A 19 -3.97 -26.35 -24.67
CA GLN A 19 -4.15 -27.25 -23.55
C GLN A 19 -3.61 -26.56 -22.30
N ASP A 20 -4.49 -25.95 -21.50
CA ASP A 20 -4.07 -25.30 -20.27
C ASP A 20 -3.53 -26.43 -19.38
N ARG A 21 -2.22 -26.39 -19.10
CA ARG A 21 -1.55 -27.37 -18.25
C ARG A 21 -2.18 -27.42 -16.85
N TRP A 22 -2.93 -26.40 -16.48
CA TRP A 22 -3.62 -26.30 -15.20
C TRP A 22 -5.05 -26.84 -15.30
N SER A 23 -5.30 -27.90 -14.55
CA SER A 23 -6.65 -28.37 -14.30
C SER A 23 -7.35 -27.49 -13.24
N GLN A 24 -8.67 -27.66 -13.10
CA GLN A 24 -9.43 -26.98 -12.05
C GLN A 24 -8.95 -27.37 -10.64
N GLU A 25 -8.55 -28.63 -10.43
CA GLU A 25 -7.98 -29.08 -9.16
C GLU A 25 -6.62 -28.42 -8.87
N ASP A 26 -5.78 -28.18 -9.88
CA ASP A 26 -4.50 -27.49 -9.70
C ASP A 26 -4.72 -26.03 -9.31
N MET A 27 -5.69 -25.36 -9.96
CA MET A 27 -6.05 -23.99 -9.61
C MET A 27 -6.60 -23.89 -8.18
N LEU A 28 -7.45 -24.84 -7.75
CA LEU A 28 -7.93 -24.87 -6.36
C LEU A 28 -6.80 -25.18 -5.36
N THR A 29 -5.87 -26.08 -5.73
CA THR A 29 -4.70 -26.41 -4.91
C THR A 29 -3.79 -25.19 -4.73
N LEU A 30 -3.56 -24.41 -5.79
CA LEU A 30 -2.84 -23.14 -5.71
C LEU A 30 -3.47 -22.18 -4.69
N LEU A 31 -4.79 -21.99 -4.77
CA LEU A 31 -5.52 -21.09 -3.86
C LEU A 31 -5.43 -21.55 -2.40
N GLU A 32 -5.48 -22.85 -2.14
CA GLU A 32 -5.34 -23.39 -0.78
C GLU A 32 -3.89 -23.25 -0.26
N CYS A 33 -2.88 -23.53 -1.10
CA CYS A 33 -1.48 -23.26 -0.77
C CYS A 33 -1.24 -21.79 -0.41
N MET A 34 -1.80 -20.86 -1.19
CA MET A 34 -1.71 -19.43 -0.92
C MET A 34 -2.35 -19.07 0.41
N LYS A 35 -3.57 -19.56 0.68
CA LYS A 35 -4.30 -19.31 1.92
C LYS A 35 -3.53 -19.80 3.16
N ASN A 36 -2.90 -20.97 3.07
CA ASN A 36 -2.09 -21.52 4.17
C ASN A 36 -0.79 -20.73 4.43
N ASN A 37 -0.34 -19.92 3.47
CA ASN A 37 0.82 -19.05 3.60
C ASN A 37 0.45 -17.60 4.00
N LEU A 38 -0.84 -17.28 4.19
CA LEU A 38 -1.26 -15.97 4.68
C LEU A 38 -1.03 -15.83 6.20
N PRO A 39 -0.69 -14.63 6.70
CA PRO A 39 -0.59 -14.41 8.14
C PRO A 39 -1.96 -14.57 8.80
N SER A 40 -1.99 -15.10 10.04
CA SER A 40 -3.23 -15.35 10.80
C SER A 40 -4.10 -14.11 11.01
N ASN A 41 -3.53 -12.91 10.83
CA ASN A 41 -4.24 -11.64 10.87
C ASN A 41 -3.81 -10.77 9.68
N ASP A 42 -4.23 -11.17 8.47
CA ASP A 42 -4.05 -10.37 7.26
C ASP A 42 -4.95 -9.13 7.27
N SER A 43 -4.47 -8.08 7.93
CA SER A 43 -5.14 -6.77 7.98
C SER A 43 -4.48 -5.75 7.05
N SER A 44 -3.57 -6.20 6.19
CA SER A 44 -2.89 -5.38 5.21
C SER A 44 -3.73 -5.23 3.95
N LYS A 45 -3.39 -4.24 3.12
CA LYS A 45 -4.03 -4.12 1.81
C LYS A 45 -3.64 -5.32 0.96
N PHE A 46 -4.60 -5.83 0.20
CA PHE A 46 -4.41 -6.91 -0.77
C PHE A 46 -3.03 -6.88 -1.49
N LYS A 47 -2.68 -5.76 -2.15
CA LYS A 47 -1.42 -5.66 -2.93
C LYS A 47 -0.16 -5.76 -2.06
N THR A 48 -0.25 -5.33 -0.80
CA THR A 48 0.86 -5.43 0.15
C THR A 48 1.10 -6.88 0.50
N THR A 49 0.03 -7.61 0.86
CA THR A 49 0.15 -9.04 1.22
C THR A 49 0.58 -9.89 0.04
N GLU A 50 0.00 -9.66 -1.14
CA GLU A 50 0.40 -10.32 -2.40
C GLU A 50 1.88 -10.13 -2.72
N SER A 51 2.42 -8.91 -2.54
CA SER A 51 3.82 -8.60 -2.86
C SER A 51 4.84 -9.32 -1.97
N HIS A 52 4.45 -9.70 -0.76
CA HIS A 52 5.31 -10.40 0.20
C HIS A 52 5.07 -11.91 0.22
N MET A 53 4.25 -12.43 -0.68
CA MET A 53 3.97 -13.85 -0.77
C MET A 53 5.23 -14.63 -1.13
N ASP A 54 5.51 -15.67 -0.34
CA ASP A 54 6.64 -16.57 -0.56
C ASP A 54 6.25 -17.64 -1.59
N TRP A 55 6.52 -17.34 -2.86
CA TRP A 55 6.08 -18.19 -3.97
C TRP A 55 6.77 -19.56 -4.00
N GLU A 56 7.96 -19.69 -3.41
CA GLU A 56 8.63 -20.99 -3.27
C GLU A 56 7.88 -21.91 -2.31
N LYS A 57 7.23 -21.37 -1.27
CA LYS A 57 6.35 -22.14 -0.39
C LYS A 57 4.97 -22.44 -0.99
N VAL A 58 4.57 -21.66 -2.00
CA VAL A 58 3.30 -21.85 -2.73
C VAL A 58 3.47 -22.83 -3.89
N ALA A 59 4.70 -23.05 -4.36
CA ALA A 59 5.04 -24.06 -5.35
C ALA A 59 4.55 -25.45 -4.92
N PHE A 60 4.02 -26.23 -5.87
CA PHE A 60 3.50 -27.56 -5.61
C PHE A 60 3.55 -28.42 -6.87
N LYS A 61 3.60 -29.75 -6.71
CA LYS A 61 3.76 -30.70 -7.83
C LYS A 61 4.94 -30.27 -8.71
N ASP A 62 4.70 -30.11 -10.02
CA ASP A 62 5.68 -29.68 -11.03
C ASP A 62 5.57 -28.19 -11.36
N PHE A 63 4.88 -27.41 -10.52
CA PHE A 63 4.70 -25.97 -10.67
C PHE A 63 5.64 -25.22 -9.72
N SER A 64 6.55 -24.45 -10.30
CA SER A 64 7.47 -23.57 -9.56
C SER A 64 6.73 -22.36 -9.01
N GLY A 65 7.36 -21.64 -8.08
CA GLY A 65 6.80 -20.42 -7.51
C GLY A 65 6.42 -19.39 -8.58
N ASP A 66 7.26 -19.24 -9.61
CA ASP A 66 6.96 -18.35 -10.74
C ASP A 66 5.74 -18.78 -11.55
N MET A 67 5.55 -20.09 -11.78
CA MET A 67 4.35 -20.61 -12.46
C MET A 67 3.10 -20.35 -11.62
N CYS A 68 3.16 -20.61 -10.31
CA CYS A 68 2.08 -20.32 -9.36
C CYS A 68 1.73 -18.83 -9.34
N LYS A 69 2.75 -17.95 -9.35
CA LYS A 69 2.57 -16.49 -9.37
C LYS A 69 1.90 -16.02 -10.65
N LEU A 70 2.33 -16.51 -11.81
CA LEU A 70 1.71 -16.17 -13.10
C LEU A 70 0.24 -16.61 -13.12
N LYS A 71 -0.05 -17.85 -12.71
CA LYS A 71 -1.42 -18.36 -12.67
C LYS A 71 -2.30 -17.59 -11.69
N TRP A 72 -1.76 -17.20 -10.53
CA TRP A 72 -2.46 -16.31 -9.59
C TRP A 72 -2.82 -14.95 -10.21
N VAL A 73 -1.91 -14.34 -10.98
CA VAL A 73 -2.20 -13.07 -11.66
C VAL A 73 -3.33 -13.22 -12.66
N GLU A 74 -3.34 -14.30 -13.45
CA GLU A 74 -4.44 -14.63 -14.36
C GLU A 74 -5.78 -14.76 -13.62
N ILE A 75 -5.85 -15.67 -12.64
CA ILE A 75 -7.07 -15.93 -11.85
C ILE A 75 -7.56 -14.64 -11.17
N SER A 76 -6.66 -13.91 -10.52
CA SER A 76 -7.05 -12.72 -9.76
C SER A 76 -7.52 -11.57 -10.64
N ASN A 77 -7.08 -11.47 -11.91
CA ASN A 77 -7.56 -10.47 -12.86
C ASN A 77 -8.99 -10.77 -13.35
N GLU A 78 -9.39 -12.03 -13.39
CA GLU A 78 -10.76 -12.43 -13.73
C GLU A 78 -11.72 -12.18 -12.56
N VAL A 79 -11.29 -12.51 -11.34
CA VAL A 79 -12.08 -12.32 -10.11
C VAL A 79 -12.24 -10.83 -9.77
N ARG A 80 -11.21 -10.00 -10.00
CA ARG A 80 -11.19 -8.59 -9.54
C ARG A 80 -12.12 -7.62 -10.25
N LYS A 81 -13.11 -8.10 -11.01
CA LYS A 81 -14.03 -7.22 -11.73
C LYS A 81 -15.17 -6.70 -10.85
N PHE A 82 -15.54 -7.38 -9.76
CA PHE A 82 -16.64 -6.92 -8.90
C PHE A 82 -16.39 -7.26 -7.43
N ARG A 83 -16.41 -6.23 -6.57
CA ARG A 83 -16.45 -6.40 -5.12
C ARG A 83 -17.88 -6.76 -4.72
N THR A 84 -18.04 -7.79 -3.91
CA THR A 84 -19.35 -8.17 -3.39
C THR A 84 -19.82 -7.20 -2.30
N LEU A 85 -21.14 -7.11 -2.12
CA LEU A 85 -21.72 -6.32 -1.02
C LEU A 85 -21.25 -6.82 0.35
N THR A 86 -21.09 -8.14 0.52
CA THR A 86 -20.55 -8.75 1.74
C THR A 86 -19.15 -8.23 2.08
N GLU A 87 -18.24 -8.19 1.10
CA GLU A 87 -16.90 -7.63 1.30
C GLU A 87 -16.94 -6.14 1.67
N LEU A 88 -17.86 -5.38 1.08
CA LEU A 88 -18.02 -3.97 1.42
C LEU A 88 -18.56 -3.77 2.85
N ILE A 89 -19.50 -4.61 3.27
CA ILE A 89 -20.06 -4.58 4.63
C ILE A 89 -18.98 -4.92 5.66
N LEU A 90 -18.12 -5.91 5.40
CA LEU A 90 -17.02 -6.27 6.31
C LEU A 90 -16.03 -5.11 6.50
N ASP A 91 -15.63 -4.45 5.41
CA ASP A 91 -14.81 -3.23 5.46
C ASP A 91 -15.49 -2.12 6.27
N ALA A 92 -16.79 -1.91 6.06
CA ALA A 92 -17.56 -0.88 6.77
C ALA A 92 -17.66 -1.21 8.27
N GLN A 93 -17.83 -2.47 8.64
CA GLN A 93 -17.81 -2.92 10.03
C GLN A 93 -16.45 -2.70 10.68
N GLU A 94 -15.33 -3.01 10.00
CA GLU A 94 -13.99 -2.71 10.51
C GLU A 94 -13.81 -1.19 10.71
N HIS A 95 -14.30 -0.39 9.76
CA HIS A 95 -14.25 1.06 9.86
C HIS A 95 -15.06 1.58 11.06
N VAL A 96 -16.24 1.04 11.33
CA VAL A 96 -17.07 1.43 12.50
C VAL A 96 -16.46 0.95 13.81
N LYS A 97 -15.89 -0.27 13.86
CA LYS A 97 -15.21 -0.80 15.05
C LYS A 97 -13.91 -0.05 15.36
N ASN A 98 -13.22 0.44 14.33
CA ASN A 98 -11.95 1.11 14.46
C ASN A 98 -11.87 2.37 13.58
N PRO A 99 -12.68 3.40 13.88
CA PRO A 99 -12.81 4.60 13.03
C PRO A 99 -11.53 5.43 12.97
N TYR A 100 -10.57 5.09 13.83
CA TYR A 100 -9.30 5.76 14.03
C TYR A 100 -8.12 5.14 13.24
N LYS A 101 -8.33 4.04 12.50
CA LYS A 101 -7.31 3.42 11.63
C LYS A 101 -7.13 4.26 10.37
N GLY A 102 -6.13 5.17 10.37
CA GLY A 102 -5.72 5.88 9.15
C GLY A 102 -5.15 7.28 9.36
N LYS A 103 -4.79 7.94 8.25
CA LYS A 103 -4.16 9.28 8.25
C LYS A 103 -5.04 10.39 8.86
N LYS A 104 -6.35 10.14 9.05
CA LYS A 104 -7.31 11.11 9.60
C LYS A 104 -7.25 11.27 11.13
N LEU A 105 -6.64 10.32 11.85
CA LEU A 105 -6.45 10.40 13.32
C LEU A 105 -5.65 11.64 13.74
N LYS A 106 -4.77 12.17 12.88
CA LYS A 106 -3.92 13.34 13.19
C LYS A 106 -4.68 14.67 13.27
N LYS A 107 -5.97 14.71 12.94
CA LYS A 107 -6.77 15.96 12.83
C LYS A 107 -7.96 16.04 13.78
N HIS A 108 -8.20 15.03 14.63
CA HIS A 108 -9.36 15.05 15.53
C HIS A 108 -9.19 16.11 16.64
N PRO A 109 -10.17 16.99 16.88
CA PRO A 109 -10.07 18.03 17.90
C PRO A 109 -9.91 17.48 19.32
N ASP A 110 -10.48 16.30 19.62
CA ASP A 110 -10.38 15.68 20.95
C ASP A 110 -9.06 14.93 21.21
N PHE A 111 -8.15 14.82 20.22
CA PHE A 111 -6.84 14.21 20.44
C PHE A 111 -5.80 15.32 20.67
N PRO A 112 -5.14 15.40 21.84
CA PRO A 112 -4.13 16.41 22.09
C PRO A 112 -3.01 16.26 21.06
N LYS A 113 -2.71 17.34 20.32
CA LYS A 113 -1.60 17.38 19.37
C LYS A 113 -0.35 16.89 20.09
N LYS A 114 0.37 15.94 19.47
CA LYS A 114 1.62 15.41 20.03
C LYS A 114 2.48 16.57 20.53
N PRO A 115 2.99 16.53 21.78
CA PRO A 115 3.80 17.62 22.29
C PRO A 115 4.98 17.84 21.35
N LEU A 116 5.18 19.09 20.94
CA LEU A 116 6.27 19.45 20.04
C LEU A 116 7.60 19.09 20.69
N THR A 117 8.46 18.39 19.95
CA THR A 117 9.83 18.13 20.39
C THR A 117 10.56 19.46 20.57
N PRO A 118 11.61 19.53 21.42
CA PRO A 118 12.33 20.79 21.63
C PRO A 118 12.91 21.39 20.33
N TYR A 119 13.30 20.54 19.37
CA TYR A 119 13.69 20.99 18.03
C TYR A 119 12.54 21.67 17.29
N PHE A 120 11.35 21.07 17.26
CA PHE A 120 10.20 21.67 16.58
C PHE A 120 9.76 22.98 17.23
N ARG A 121 9.89 23.12 18.56
CA ARG A 121 9.64 24.38 19.27
C ARG A 121 10.60 25.47 18.82
N PHE A 122 11.90 25.18 18.79
CA PHE A 122 12.93 26.10 18.28
C PHE A 122 12.69 26.46 16.81
N PHE A 123 12.36 25.46 15.98
CA PHE A 123 12.12 25.64 14.56
C PHE A 123 10.90 26.56 14.32
N MET A 124 9.78 26.37 15.01
CA MET A 124 8.60 27.23 14.84
C MET A 124 8.87 28.68 15.26
N GLU A 125 9.59 28.89 16.37
CA GLU A 125 9.90 30.24 16.87
C GLU A 125 10.84 31.00 15.92
N LYS A 126 11.83 30.31 15.34
CA LYS A 126 12.83 30.95 14.48
C LYS A 126 12.43 30.99 13.01
N ARG A 127 11.68 30.02 12.49
CA ARG A 127 11.26 29.97 11.07
C ARG A 127 10.55 31.23 10.64
N ALA A 128 9.58 31.72 11.43
CA ALA A 128 8.81 32.91 11.06
C ALA A 128 9.70 34.17 10.93
N LYS A 129 10.76 34.26 11.75
CA LYS A 129 11.74 35.36 11.68
C LYS A 129 12.66 35.22 10.46
N TYR A 130 13.16 34.00 10.20
CA TYR A 130 14.06 33.74 9.09
C TYR A 130 13.37 33.81 7.72
N ALA A 131 12.10 33.41 7.62
CA ALA A 131 11.31 33.54 6.40
C ALA A 131 11.06 35.01 6.01
N LYS A 132 10.96 35.91 7.01
CA LYS A 132 10.86 37.36 6.75
C LYS A 132 12.19 37.99 6.36
N LEU A 133 13.30 37.50 6.93
CA LEU A 133 14.66 37.99 6.64
C LEU A 133 15.20 37.45 5.31
N HIS A 134 14.70 36.29 4.86
CA HIS A 134 15.12 35.65 3.62
C HIS A 134 13.91 35.19 2.80
N PRO A 135 13.15 36.13 2.22
CA PRO A 135 11.96 35.82 1.41
C PRO A 135 12.30 35.04 0.13
N GLU A 136 13.54 35.14 -0.37
CA GLU A 136 14.03 34.36 -1.51
C GLU A 136 14.43 32.92 -1.17
N MET A 137 14.62 32.58 0.12
CA MET A 137 15.02 31.23 0.50
C MET A 137 13.83 30.28 0.57
N SER A 138 14.02 29.10 -0.01
CA SER A 138 13.01 28.04 0.04
C SER A 138 12.82 27.52 1.48
N ASN A 139 11.64 27.00 1.78
CA ASN A 139 11.36 26.34 3.06
C ASN A 139 12.34 25.18 3.37
N LEU A 140 12.86 24.52 2.34
CA LEU A 140 13.84 23.44 2.51
C LEU A 140 15.17 23.99 3.02
N ASP A 141 15.62 25.12 2.49
CA ASP A 141 16.92 25.71 2.86
C ASP A 141 16.85 26.36 4.24
N LEU A 142 15.72 26.99 4.59
CA LEU A 142 15.44 27.46 5.95
C LEU A 142 15.47 26.30 6.97
N THR A 143 14.95 25.13 6.60
CA THR A 143 14.96 23.94 7.47
C THR A 143 16.37 23.41 7.69
N LYS A 144 17.21 23.38 6.64
CA LYS A 144 18.62 22.96 6.76
C LYS A 144 19.41 23.90 7.68
N ILE A 145 19.23 25.22 7.52
CA ILE A 145 19.93 26.23 8.34
C ILE A 145 19.52 26.12 9.80
N LEU A 146 18.21 26.02 10.08
CA LEU A 146 17.71 25.92 11.45
C LEU A 146 18.08 24.59 12.12
N SER A 147 18.19 23.50 11.35
CA SER A 147 18.69 22.22 11.86
C SER A 147 20.15 22.30 12.31
N LYS A 148 21.01 22.91 11.49
CA LYS A 148 22.43 23.15 11.84
C LYS A 148 22.55 24.01 13.10
N LYS A 149 21.85 25.15 13.12
CA LYS A 149 21.85 26.06 14.29
C LYS A 149 21.35 25.38 15.56
N TYR A 150 20.34 24.51 15.47
CA TYR A 150 19.87 23.76 16.63
C TYR A 150 20.90 22.74 17.14
N LYS A 151 21.62 22.05 16.25
CA LYS A 151 22.68 21.11 16.65
C LYS A 151 23.83 21.82 17.37
N GLU A 152 24.14 23.05 16.98
CA GLU A 152 25.17 23.90 17.58
C GLU A 152 24.76 24.52 18.94
N LEU A 153 23.48 24.46 19.33
CA LEU A 153 23.05 24.97 20.63
C LEU A 153 23.58 24.11 21.80
N PRO A 154 24.02 24.73 22.91
CA PRO A 154 24.41 24.00 24.11
C PRO A 154 23.23 23.19 24.68
N GLU A 155 23.49 21.98 25.18
CA GLU A 155 22.46 21.03 25.65
C GLU A 155 21.51 21.63 26.70
N LYS A 156 22.02 22.55 27.53
CA LYS A 156 21.25 23.28 28.55
C LYS A 156 20.09 24.10 27.96
N LYS A 157 20.15 24.52 26.69
CA LYS A 157 19.05 25.20 25.96
C LYS A 157 18.19 24.27 25.11
N LYS A 158 18.63 23.02 24.86
CA LYS A 158 17.87 22.02 24.10
C LYS A 158 16.79 21.32 24.95
N VAL A 159 16.94 21.30 26.28
CA VAL A 159 16.06 20.57 27.20
C VAL A 159 14.99 21.45 27.89
N GLY A 160 15.14 22.78 27.90
CA GLY A 160 14.32 23.73 28.67
C GLY A 160 12.86 23.96 28.23
N GLY A 161 12.24 23.01 27.51
CA GLY A 161 10.87 23.12 27.01
C GLY A 161 9.90 22.08 27.58
N GLY A 162 10.24 21.43 28.70
CA GLY A 162 9.34 20.53 29.43
C GLY A 162 8.23 21.31 30.14
N GLY A 163 7.26 21.80 29.38
CA GLY A 163 6.03 22.38 29.92
C GLY A 163 5.25 21.31 30.69
N VAL A 164 5.09 21.55 31.98
CA VAL A 164 4.29 20.83 32.97
C VAL A 164 2.93 20.43 32.39
N ARG A 165 2.56 19.16 32.60
CA ARG A 165 1.19 18.66 32.42
C ARG A 165 0.29 19.42 33.40
N GLY A 166 -0.40 20.45 32.92
CA GLY A 166 -1.54 21.03 33.61
C GLY A 166 -2.73 20.10 33.43
N GLY A 167 -3.03 19.31 34.45
CA GLY A 167 -4.30 18.62 34.56
C GLY A 167 -5.43 19.62 34.75
N LYS A 168 -6.50 19.44 33.98
CA LYS A 168 -7.88 19.62 34.41
C LYS A 168 -8.64 18.39 33.95
#